data_AF-A0A2V8H1J2-F1
#
_entry.id   AF-A0A2V8H1J2-F1
#
_cell.length_a   1.000
_cell.length_b   1.000
_cell.length_c   1.000
_cell.angle_alpha   90.00
_cell.angle_beta   90.00
_cell.angle_gamma   90.00
#
_symmetry.space_group_name_H-M   'P 1'
#
loop_
_entity.id
_entity.type
_entity.pdbx_description
1 polymer ?
#
loop_
_entity_poly.entity_id
_entity_poly.type
_entity_poly.pdbx_seq_one_letter_code
_entity_poly.pdbx_strand_id
1 'polypeptide(L)'
;MTFAALAALCVVATNGIPVVAQTAAAPRYKFDPDWPKTMPNKWKIGGVTGLAVDKDDNVWVHDRPNDLREIELNAEVKMADCCARSARSIRRRDTAWRWTAKGSSTSGTP
;
A
#
# COMPACT_ATOMS: atom_id res chain seq x y z
N MET A 1 -63.21 10.48 3.42
CA MET A 1 -62.70 9.61 4.51
C MET A 1 -61.53 8.70 4.09
N THR A 2 -60.93 8.86 2.91
CA THR A 2 -59.81 8.04 2.41
C THR A 2 -58.44 8.72 2.55
N PHE A 3 -58.39 10.05 2.60
CA PHE A 3 -57.13 10.82 2.72
C PHE A 3 -56.43 10.66 4.07
N ALA A 4 -57.17 10.42 5.15
CA ALA A 4 -56.59 10.23 6.49
C ALA A 4 -55.84 8.89 6.63
N ALA A 5 -56.27 7.86 5.89
CA ALA A 5 -55.63 6.54 5.91
C ALA A 5 -54.27 6.54 5.19
N LEU A 6 -54.13 7.30 4.10
CA LEU A 6 -52.84 7.46 3.42
C LEU A 6 -51.82 8.22 4.28
N ALA A 7 -52.26 9.26 5.00
CA ALA A 7 -51.38 10.03 5.87
C ALA A 7 -50.86 9.18 7.05
N ALA A 8 -51.72 8.33 7.64
CA ALA A 8 -51.33 7.43 8.71
C ALA A 8 -50.34 6.35 8.25
N LEU A 9 -50.47 5.86 7.02
CA LEU A 9 -49.57 4.84 6.45
C LEU A 9 -48.16 5.39 6.20
N CYS A 10 -48.03 6.66 5.79
CA CYS A 10 -46.72 7.30 5.60
C CYS A 10 -45.97 7.56 6.92
N VAL A 11 -46.69 7.83 8.03
CA VAL A 11 -46.06 8.10 9.34
C VAL A 11 -45.49 6.83 9.98
N VAL A 12 -46.04 5.65 9.66
CA VAL A 12 -45.53 4.37 10.22
C VAL A 12 -44.25 3.92 9.51
N ALA A 13 -44.06 4.27 8.24
CA ALA A 13 -42.91 3.86 7.42
C ALA A 13 -41.59 4.63 7.70
N THR A 14 -41.62 5.70 8.50
CA THR A 14 -40.42 6.51 8.81
C THR A 14 -39.73 6.12 10.12
N ASN A 15 -40.20 5.08 10.82
CA ASN A 15 -39.55 4.55 12.01
C ASN A 15 -38.25 3.81 11.62
N GLY A 16 -37.19 4.61 11.52
CA GLY A 16 -35.77 4.27 11.72
C GLY A 16 -35.33 2.90 11.27
N ILE A 17 -34.79 2.81 10.05
CA ILE A 17 -33.85 1.74 9.70
C ILE A 17 -32.65 1.89 10.64
N PRO A 18 -32.35 0.90 11.52
CA PRO A 18 -31.15 0.97 12.33
C PRO A 18 -29.94 0.86 11.40
N VAL A 19 -29.21 1.96 11.23
CA VAL A 19 -27.88 1.93 10.61
C VAL A 19 -26.94 1.30 11.62
N VAL A 20 -26.74 -0.02 11.49
CA VAL A 20 -25.69 -0.72 12.22
C VAL A 20 -24.37 -0.33 11.56
N ALA A 21 -23.63 0.57 12.20
CA ALA A 21 -22.26 0.84 11.82
C ALA A 21 -21.45 -0.44 12.03
N GLN A 22 -21.06 -1.09 10.93
CA GLN A 22 -20.09 -2.19 10.98
C GLN A 22 -18.75 -1.59 11.39
N THR A 23 -18.38 -1.74 12.66
CA THR A 23 -17.02 -1.45 13.12
C THR A 23 -16.09 -2.47 12.48
N ALA A 24 -15.60 -2.17 11.27
CA ALA A 24 -14.59 -2.99 10.61
C ALA A 24 -13.37 -3.02 11.54
N ALA A 25 -13.01 -4.20 12.03
CA ALA A 25 -11.82 -4.37 12.84
C ALA A 25 -10.61 -3.87 12.03
N ALA A 26 -9.80 -2.99 12.63
CA ALA A 26 -8.63 -2.44 11.97
C ALA A 26 -7.68 -3.59 11.54
N PRO A 27 -7.08 -3.53 10.34
CA PRO A 27 -6.12 -4.54 9.90
C PRO A 27 -4.94 -4.62 10.88
N ARG A 28 -4.54 -5.85 11.22
CA ARG A 28 -3.36 -6.10 12.06
C ARG A 28 -2.14 -6.32 11.19
N TYR A 29 -1.22 -5.36 11.17
CA TYR A 29 0.00 -5.47 10.39
C TYR A 29 1.09 -6.26 11.13
N LYS A 30 1.91 -6.98 10.36
CA LYS A 30 3.12 -7.64 10.83
C LYS A 30 4.31 -7.17 10.02
N PHE A 31 5.40 -6.88 10.71
CA PHE A 31 6.68 -6.59 10.07
C PHE A 31 7.20 -7.84 9.36
N ASP A 32 7.68 -7.65 8.14
CA ASP A 32 8.36 -8.68 7.36
C ASP A 32 9.86 -8.36 7.25
N PRO A 33 10.74 -9.17 7.84
CA PRO A 33 12.18 -8.91 7.82
C PRO A 33 12.83 -9.19 6.46
N ASP A 34 12.20 -9.99 5.60
CA ASP A 34 12.77 -10.37 4.30
C ASP A 34 12.52 -9.33 3.20
N TRP A 35 11.77 -8.27 3.53
CA TRP A 35 11.47 -7.16 2.62
C TRP A 35 12.15 -5.87 3.09
N PRO A 36 12.73 -5.06 2.17
CA PRO A 36 12.78 -5.26 0.72
C PRO A 36 13.89 -6.21 0.26
N LYS A 37 13.66 -6.91 -0.85
CA LYS A 37 14.70 -7.74 -1.47
C LYS A 37 15.88 -6.89 -1.95
N THR A 38 17.08 -7.46 -1.93
CA THR A 38 18.27 -6.82 -2.50
C THR A 38 18.10 -6.57 -3.99
N MET A 39 18.45 -5.38 -4.46
CA MET A 39 18.35 -5.06 -5.88
C MET A 39 19.47 -5.76 -6.67
N PRO A 40 19.17 -6.29 -7.87
CA PRO A 40 20.18 -6.96 -8.70
C PRO A 40 21.30 -6.02 -9.17
N ASN A 41 21.01 -4.72 -9.30
CA ASN A 41 21.94 -3.73 -9.86
C ASN A 41 22.80 -3.02 -8.81
N LYS A 42 22.78 -3.48 -7.54
CA LYS A 42 23.53 -2.87 -6.42
C LYS A 42 23.31 -1.35 -6.29
N TRP A 43 22.09 -0.92 -6.59
CA TRP A 43 21.71 0.49 -6.52
C TRP A 43 21.49 0.93 -5.08
N LYS A 44 21.96 2.15 -4.79
CA LYS A 44 21.60 2.87 -3.58
C LYS A 44 20.43 3.81 -3.91
N ILE A 45 19.40 3.77 -3.06
CA ILE A 45 18.26 4.67 -3.14
C ILE A 45 18.62 5.96 -2.39
N GLY A 46 18.33 7.11 -2.98
CA GLY A 46 18.41 8.41 -2.33
C GLY A 46 17.14 8.75 -1.56
N GLY A 47 16.67 9.99 -1.74
CA GLY A 47 15.41 10.45 -1.16
C GLY A 47 14.20 9.92 -1.92
N VAL A 48 13.39 9.07 -1.28
CA VAL A 48 12.13 8.58 -1.85
C VAL A 48 11.04 9.64 -1.68
N THR A 49 10.45 10.05 -2.80
CA THR A 49 9.40 11.07 -2.87
C THR A 49 8.01 10.50 -3.10
N GLY A 50 7.93 9.25 -3.58
CA GLY A 50 6.65 8.59 -3.82
C GLY A 50 6.80 7.09 -3.97
N LEU A 51 5.72 6.38 -3.65
CA LEU A 51 5.58 4.94 -3.81
C LEU A 51 4.23 4.63 -4.46
N ALA A 52 4.20 3.64 -5.34
CA ALA A 52 2.97 3.13 -5.94
C ALA A 52 3.04 1.61 -6.06
N VAL A 53 1.88 0.96 -6.06
CA VAL A 53 1.75 -0.48 -6.29
C VAL A 53 0.94 -0.67 -7.56
N ASP A 54 1.46 -1.46 -8.50
CA ASP A 54 0.72 -1.78 -9.73
C ASP A 54 -0.18 -3.02 -9.59
N LYS A 55 -0.94 -3.31 -10.64
CA LYS A 55 -1.87 -4.45 -10.68
C LYS A 55 -1.20 -5.82 -10.54
N ASP A 56 0.10 -5.91 -10.81
CA ASP A 56 0.89 -7.13 -10.74
C ASP A 56 1.66 -7.22 -9.41
N ASP A 57 1.26 -6.41 -8.42
CA ASP A 57 1.86 -6.30 -7.10
C ASP A 57 3.34 -5.90 -7.11
N ASN A 58 3.80 -5.15 -8.13
CA ASN A 58 5.13 -4.55 -8.09
C ASN A 58 5.11 -3.22 -7.35
N VAL A 59 6.13 -2.98 -6.53
CA VAL A 59 6.36 -1.70 -5.88
C VAL A 59 7.19 -0.79 -6.78
N TRP A 60 6.65 0.37 -7.10
CA TRP A 60 7.35 1.45 -7.81
C TRP A 60 7.81 2.51 -6.83
N VAL A 61 9.09 2.87 -6.91
CA VAL A 61 9.72 3.90 -6.08
C VAL A 61 10.11 5.08 -6.95
N HIS A 62 9.63 6.28 -6.59
CA HIS A 62 10.12 7.53 -7.16
C HIS A 62 11.24 8.10 -6.29
N ASP A 63 12.46 7.98 -6.80
CA ASP A 63 13.69 8.30 -6.08
C ASP A 63 14.31 9.62 -6.57
N ARG A 64 15.11 10.26 -5.70
CA ARG A 64 15.97 11.40 -6.02
C ARG A 64 17.44 10.96 -5.95
N PRO A 65 17.99 10.42 -7.04
CA PRO A 65 19.31 9.80 -7.00
C PRO A 65 20.46 10.81 -6.77
N ASN A 66 20.18 12.10 -7.02
CA ASN A 66 21.14 13.19 -6.81
C ASN A 66 21.26 13.64 -5.35
N ASP A 67 20.43 13.13 -4.45
CA ASP A 67 20.58 13.39 -3.01
C ASP A 67 21.75 12.59 -2.40
N LEU A 68 22.22 11.57 -3.11
CA LEU A 68 23.37 10.77 -2.72
C LEU A 68 24.67 11.52 -2.98
N ARG A 69 25.50 11.58 -1.94
CA ARG A 69 26.87 12.12 -2.01
C ARG A 69 27.83 11.10 -2.61
N GLU A 70 28.97 11.56 -3.11
CA GLU A 70 29.96 10.70 -3.76
C GLU A 70 30.50 9.59 -2.83
N ILE A 71 30.71 9.90 -1.54
CA ILE A 71 31.10 8.91 -0.51
C ILE A 71 30.06 7.79 -0.28
N GLU A 72 28.86 7.95 -0.82
CA GLU A 72 27.78 6.97 -0.74
C GLU A 72 27.71 6.08 -1.98
N LEU A 73 28.42 6.45 -3.04
CA LEU A 73 28.40 5.85 -4.37
C LEU A 73 29.72 5.12 -4.65
N ASN A 74 30.13 4.26 -3.72
CA ASN A 74 31.45 3.62 -3.73
C ASN A 74 31.74 2.75 -4.97
N ALA A 75 30.73 2.32 -5.72
CA ALA A 75 30.94 1.61 -6.99
C ALA A 75 31.32 2.56 -8.14
N GLU A 76 30.87 3.82 -8.08
CA GLU A 76 31.21 4.84 -9.08
C GLU A 76 32.65 5.34 -8.91
N VAL A 77 33.10 5.47 -7.66
CA VAL A 77 34.49 5.83 -7.31
C VAL A 77 35.44 4.62 -7.22
N LYS A 78 34.98 3.42 -7.60
CA LYS A 78 35.76 2.16 -7.62
C LYS A 78 36.41 1.79 -6.28
N MET A 79 35.78 2.18 -5.18
CA MET A 79 36.24 1.85 -3.81
C MET A 79 35.62 0.55 -3.27
N ALA A 80 34.46 0.13 -3.78
CA ALA A 80 33.82 -1.13 -3.42
C ALA A 80 32.90 -1.66 -4.54
N ASP A 81 32.51 -2.93 -4.43
CA ASP A 81 31.59 -3.61 -5.36
C ASP A 81 30.17 -3.02 -5.38
N CYS A 82 29.81 -2.24 -4.36
CA CYS A 82 28.60 -1.46 -4.21
C CYS A 82 29.02 -0.04 -3.81
N CYS A 83 28.26 1.03 -4.03
CA CYS A 83 26.92 1.10 -4.61
C CYS A 83 26.89 2.13 -5.72
N ALA A 84 25.99 1.95 -6.68
CA ALA A 84 25.80 2.90 -7.78
C ALA A 84 24.49 3.66 -7.63
N ARG A 85 24.40 4.82 -8.27
CA ARG A 85 23.21 5.66 -8.29
C ARG A 85 22.08 4.92 -9.00
N SER A 86 20.91 4.99 -8.40
CA SER A 86 19.66 4.45 -8.93
C SER A 86 19.09 5.26 -10.10
N ALA A 87 18.15 4.67 -10.83
CA ALA A 87 17.24 5.41 -11.68
C ALA A 87 16.23 6.21 -10.85
N ARG A 88 15.70 7.32 -11.41
CA ARG A 88 14.65 8.14 -10.78
C ARG A 88 13.34 7.37 -10.54
N SER A 89 13.04 6.38 -11.39
CA SER A 89 11.91 5.48 -11.19
C SER A 89 12.44 4.05 -11.12
N ILE A 90 12.23 3.40 -9.97
CA ILE A 90 12.72 2.06 -9.69
C ILE A 90 11.51 1.14 -9.56
N ARG A 91 11.41 0.17 -10.47
CA ARG A 91 10.48 -0.95 -10.30
C ARG A 91 11.14 -2.02 -9.44
N ARG A 92 10.60 -2.25 -8.24
CA ARG A 92 10.92 -3.44 -7.47
C ARG A 92 9.93 -4.55 -7.81
N ARG A 93 10.46 -5.71 -8.17
CA ARG A 93 9.69 -6.96 -8.31
C ARG A 93 9.58 -7.64 -6.95
N ASP A 94 9.16 -6.88 -5.95
CA ASP A 94 8.74 -7.40 -4.66
C ASP A 94 7.25 -7.09 -4.46
N THR A 95 6.56 -8.02 -3.80
CA THR A 95 5.13 -7.94 -3.49
C THR A 95 4.90 -6.88 -2.42
N ALA A 96 4.01 -5.92 -2.66
CA ALA A 96 3.74 -4.82 -1.72
C ALA A 96 3.02 -5.29 -0.44
N TRP A 97 2.26 -6.40 -0.53
CA TRP A 97 1.35 -6.86 0.52
C TRP A 97 1.97 -7.80 1.56
N ARG A 98 3.29 -7.80 1.75
CA ARG A 98 3.90 -8.66 2.78
C ARG A 98 3.75 -8.14 4.21
N TRP A 99 2.91 -7.14 4.43
CA TRP A 99 2.26 -6.92 5.72
C TRP A 99 1.13 -7.93 5.88
N THR A 100 1.44 -9.14 6.32
CA THR A 100 0.39 -10.16 6.50
C THR A 100 -0.61 -9.70 7.57
N ALA A 101 -1.77 -9.22 7.10
CA ALA A 101 -2.96 -9.04 7.91
C ALA A 101 -3.35 -10.40 8.48
N LYS A 102 -2.97 -10.70 9.72
CA LYS A 102 -3.48 -11.89 10.39
C LYS A 102 -4.95 -11.61 10.75
N GLY A 103 -5.88 -11.82 9.81
CA GLY A 103 -7.30 -11.75 10.12
C GLY A 103 -8.35 -11.48 9.03
N SER A 104 -8.05 -11.33 7.73
CA SER A 104 -9.12 -11.23 6.71
C SER A 104 -9.39 -12.58 6.06
N SER A 105 -10.05 -13.45 6.83
CA SER A 105 -10.86 -14.52 6.27
C SER A 105 -12.04 -13.90 5.53
N THR A 106 -11.97 -13.76 4.21
CA THR A 106 -13.17 -13.83 3.36
C THR A 106 -12.82 -14.43 2.01
N SER A 107 -13.31 -15.66 1.86
CA SER A 107 -13.86 -16.21 0.62
C SER A 107 -12.95 -16.22 -0.60
N GLY A 108 -12.09 -17.22 -0.67
CA GLY A 108 -12.09 -18.02 -1.89
C GLY A 108 -13.43 -18.75 -1.98
N THR A 109 -14.15 -18.58 -3.08
CA THR A 109 -15.08 -19.59 -3.63
C THR A 109 -15.54 -19.15 -5.02
N PRO A 110 -15.91 -20.09 -5.91
CA PRO A 110 -15.17 -21.24 -6.42
C PRO A 110 -14.43 -20.91 -7.73
#